data_AF-A0ABD3MRV6-F1
#
_entry.id   AF-A0ABD3MRV6-F1
#
_cell.length_a   1.000
_cell.length_b   1.000
_cell.length_c   1.000
_cell.angle_alpha   90.00
_cell.angle_beta   90.00
_cell.angle_gamma   90.00
#
_symmetry.space_group_name_H-M   'P 1'
#
loop_
_entity.id
_entity.type
_entity.pdbx_description
1 polymer ?
#
loop_
_entity_poly.entity_id
_entity_poly.type
_entity_poly.pdbx_seq_one_letter_code
_entity_poly.pdbx_strand_id
1 'polypeptide(L)'
;MPDFPNPMSEEVACAQTSSSDASVHDEKADGEDIVRGERSARAKKADDVSFECSTNDAPSDVVPDGGICEASVEPKCDPPPESHRAARILQHRRPRDGRGKRKRGGDTTDEDLLSEFKNSPHHLRITASSVSALCGLHPFQSLPNLLFDLVYQSHLGQMLLQNDARALGLTLVDARKHERETMLTLASTASAETRELVEKVLEVSAGTRKLQSIDEVRSIQSRIKSRAIEAQKDGKLSARQVEGLLEASRGHVSTGFGTCHEDEALDAYESKFGCRVRERNEALMEWRFRRVCDVEGELGVSASPMGEAIRRDWKRSNAMTENDDGKVVEQEETVHGVLSFPLALDKENAKPFFRIVGAVDGIRDELYMDSSKPTAGKSQDSALHQDNANNQQIATNIENSFSDGDEDNWTLRPIIVECKHRMNEAKVPPPLYDQIQTCLYCHMYNVEDADLVQVVRRKSKCQEEENDAFLDDTEDEVVGDGNRKARSTTGETNITVTRVSLNDPIYNHNHHWEATLLPRLASFVDAVYNVRKDDGKRFRLLMAQSEDICDDADEESWRLLWEECPWLRHCDTAYAKRRQF
;
A
#
# COMPACT_ATOMS: atom_id res chain seq x y z
N MET A 1 4.85 -19.45 41.77
CA MET A 1 4.06 -19.13 40.55
C MET A 1 2.62 -18.99 40.99
N PRO A 2 1.91 -17.90 40.66
CA PRO A 2 0.49 -17.81 40.96
C PRO A 2 -0.31 -18.50 39.85
N ASP A 3 -1.26 -19.32 40.27
CA ASP A 3 -2.18 -20.10 39.44
C ASP A 3 -3.09 -19.21 38.59
N PHE A 4 -3.16 -19.49 37.30
CA PHE A 4 -4.19 -18.97 36.41
C PHE A 4 -5.38 -19.94 36.37
N PRO A 5 -6.64 -19.48 36.48
CA PRO A 5 -7.79 -20.35 36.36
C PRO A 5 -8.13 -20.63 34.89
N ASN A 6 -8.52 -21.87 34.65
CA ASN A 6 -8.94 -22.47 33.38
C ASN A 6 -10.28 -21.84 32.90
N PRO A 7 -10.45 -21.46 31.62
CA PRO A 7 -11.72 -20.96 31.13
C PRO A 7 -12.69 -22.10 30.84
N MET A 8 -13.87 -22.03 31.46
CA MET A 8 -15.03 -22.86 31.18
C MET A 8 -15.57 -22.58 29.77
N SER A 9 -15.96 -23.67 29.12
CA SER A 9 -16.78 -23.75 27.91
C SER A 9 -18.11 -23.02 28.06
N GLU A 10 -18.46 -22.13 27.13
CA GLU A 10 -19.84 -21.65 26.96
C GLU A 10 -20.39 -22.05 25.59
N GLU A 11 -21.48 -22.82 25.66
CA GLU A 11 -22.37 -23.17 24.57
C GLU A 11 -23.27 -21.99 24.17
N VAL A 12 -23.62 -22.00 22.89
CA VAL A 12 -24.49 -21.07 22.19
C VAL A 12 -25.95 -21.17 22.68
N ALA A 13 -26.57 -20.03 22.99
CA ALA A 13 -28.03 -19.88 22.90
C ALA A 13 -28.44 -18.46 22.50
N CYS A 14 -29.04 -18.35 21.32
CA CYS A 14 -29.66 -17.16 20.76
C CYS A 14 -31.02 -16.91 21.43
N ALA A 15 -31.29 -15.70 21.92
CA ALA A 15 -32.65 -15.21 22.12
C ALA A 15 -32.73 -13.68 22.01
N GLN A 16 -33.62 -13.23 21.12
CA GLN A 16 -34.04 -11.85 20.95
C GLN A 16 -34.92 -11.42 22.12
N THR A 17 -34.75 -10.20 22.65
CA THR A 17 -35.86 -9.34 23.10
C THR A 17 -35.46 -7.87 23.15
N SER A 18 -36.46 -7.06 22.87
CA SER A 18 -36.53 -5.61 22.72
C SER A 18 -36.57 -4.79 24.02
N SER A 19 -36.19 -3.52 23.87
CA SER A 19 -36.77 -2.28 24.45
C SER A 19 -36.40 -1.78 25.85
N SER A 20 -36.33 -0.44 25.88
CA SER A 20 -36.62 0.57 26.91
C SER A 20 -35.55 0.97 27.93
N ASP A 21 -35.12 2.23 27.78
CA ASP A 21 -35.02 3.31 28.78
C ASP A 21 -34.88 2.95 30.26
N ALA A 22 -33.78 3.40 30.86
CA ALA A 22 -33.82 4.05 32.18
C ALA A 22 -32.56 4.88 32.44
N SER A 23 -32.81 6.09 32.90
CA SER A 23 -31.88 7.16 33.27
C SER A 23 -31.44 7.09 34.74
N VAL A 24 -30.25 7.64 35.02
CA VAL A 24 -29.81 8.29 36.28
C VAL A 24 -29.53 7.39 37.49
N HIS A 25 -28.26 7.39 37.92
CA HIS A 25 -27.91 7.71 39.31
C HIS A 25 -26.49 8.30 39.43
N ASP A 26 -26.47 9.53 39.97
CA ASP A 26 -25.34 10.20 40.61
C ASP A 26 -24.77 9.36 41.76
N GLU A 27 -23.44 9.29 41.90
CA GLU A 27 -22.81 9.21 43.21
C GLU A 27 -21.45 9.92 43.22
N LYS A 28 -21.37 10.93 44.10
CA LYS A 28 -20.18 11.68 44.45
C LYS A 28 -19.30 10.86 45.40
N ALA A 29 -17.99 11.00 45.27
CA ALA A 29 -17.08 10.84 46.40
C ALA A 29 -15.94 11.87 46.30
N ASP A 30 -15.85 12.64 47.36
CA ASP A 30 -14.75 13.53 47.78
C ASP A 30 -13.42 12.72 47.80
N GLY A 31 -12.22 13.24 47.55
CA GLY A 31 -11.64 14.54 47.79
C GLY A 31 -10.31 14.30 48.50
N GLU A 32 -9.18 14.72 47.93
CA GLU A 32 -8.00 15.12 48.70
C GLU A 32 -7.02 15.90 47.82
N ASP A 33 -6.25 16.76 48.48
CA ASP A 33 -5.84 18.08 48.04
C ASP A 33 -4.31 18.15 47.81
N ILE A 34 -3.82 19.28 47.25
CA ILE A 34 -2.42 19.82 47.27
C ILE A 34 -1.38 19.07 46.35
N VAL A 35 -0.57 19.67 45.45
CA VAL A 35 0.26 20.89 45.45
C VAL A 35 0.49 21.44 44.03
N ARG A 36 0.54 22.78 44.00
CA ARG A 36 0.76 23.76 42.94
C ARG A 36 1.95 23.51 41.98
N GLY A 37 1.76 23.96 40.75
CA GLY A 37 2.82 24.32 39.80
C GLY A 37 2.30 25.29 38.74
N GLU A 38 2.47 26.59 38.98
CA GLU A 38 2.07 27.69 38.09
C GLU A 38 2.75 27.61 36.71
N ARG A 39 2.01 27.90 35.64
CA ARG A 39 2.55 28.57 34.43
C ARG A 39 1.46 29.16 33.53
N SER A 40 1.38 30.48 33.62
CA SER A 40 1.25 31.47 32.55
C SER A 40 0.12 31.33 31.52
N ALA A 41 -0.86 32.21 31.68
CA ALA A 41 -1.95 32.48 30.76
C ALA A 41 -1.48 33.10 29.43
N ARG A 42 -2.03 32.61 28.31
CA ARG A 42 -2.07 33.33 27.04
C ARG A 42 -3.52 33.45 26.60
N ALA A 43 -4.08 34.63 26.81
CA ALA A 43 -5.41 35.01 26.37
C ALA A 43 -5.52 34.93 24.84
N LYS A 44 -6.55 34.22 24.34
CA LYS A 44 -7.05 34.38 22.98
C LYS A 44 -8.47 34.93 23.07
N LYS A 45 -8.63 36.09 22.45
CA LYS A 45 -9.86 36.85 22.25
C LYS A 45 -10.71 36.07 21.23
N ALA A 46 -11.93 35.71 21.60
CA ALA A 46 -12.93 35.20 20.68
C ALA A 46 -13.74 36.39 20.17
N ASP A 47 -13.77 36.58 18.86
CA ASP A 47 -14.68 37.51 18.20
C ASP A 47 -15.94 36.72 17.82
N ASP A 48 -17.06 37.08 18.47
CA ASP A 48 -18.42 36.69 18.14
C ASP A 48 -18.81 37.27 16.77
N VAL A 49 -19.20 36.42 15.83
CA VAL A 49 -19.97 36.82 14.65
C VAL A 49 -21.26 36.02 14.63
N SER A 50 -22.32 36.64 15.16
CA SER A 50 -23.71 36.20 15.06
C SER A 50 -24.20 36.34 13.62
N PHE A 51 -24.60 35.23 12.99
CA PHE A 51 -25.27 35.22 11.70
C PHE A 51 -26.76 35.05 11.93
N GLU A 52 -27.53 36.13 11.80
CA GLU A 52 -28.99 36.10 11.81
C GLU A 52 -29.50 35.57 10.47
N CYS A 53 -30.24 34.46 10.51
CA CYS A 53 -30.95 33.92 9.35
C CYS A 53 -32.36 34.52 9.32
N SER A 54 -32.59 35.48 8.42
CA SER A 54 -33.91 36.03 8.13
C SER A 54 -34.57 35.20 7.03
N THR A 55 -35.64 34.48 7.40
CA THR A 55 -36.59 33.87 6.49
C THR A 55 -37.56 34.94 6.00
N ASN A 56 -37.65 35.17 4.68
CA ASN A 56 -38.82 35.80 4.08
C ASN A 56 -39.07 35.29 2.66
N ASP A 57 -40.32 34.84 2.50
CA ASP A 57 -41.24 35.08 1.41
C ASP A 57 -41.06 34.44 0.02
N ALA A 58 -42.12 33.69 -0.30
CA ALA A 58 -42.53 33.17 -1.59
C ALA A 58 -42.71 34.28 -2.65
N PRO A 59 -42.74 33.90 -3.93
CA PRO A 59 -43.55 34.63 -4.89
C PRO A 59 -44.55 33.76 -5.63
N SER A 60 -45.72 34.38 -5.75
CA SER A 60 -46.92 34.03 -6.49
C SER A 60 -46.73 33.85 -7.99
N ASP A 61 -47.43 32.84 -8.52
CA ASP A 61 -47.74 32.64 -9.92
C ASP A 61 -48.53 33.82 -10.51
N VAL A 62 -47.97 34.48 -11.53
CA VAL A 62 -48.71 35.32 -12.47
C VAL A 62 -48.19 35.03 -13.87
N VAL A 63 -49.04 34.39 -14.66
CA VAL A 63 -48.89 34.22 -16.11
C VAL A 63 -49.38 35.49 -16.80
N PRO A 64 -48.64 36.03 -17.78
CA PRO A 64 -49.27 36.70 -18.89
C PRO A 64 -48.95 36.06 -20.24
N ASP A 65 -50.01 36.07 -21.02
CA ASP A 65 -50.23 35.57 -22.36
C ASP A 65 -49.56 36.43 -23.45
N GLY A 66 -49.28 35.79 -24.59
CA GLY A 66 -49.32 36.40 -25.92
C GLY A 66 -48.25 37.43 -26.32
N GLY A 67 -47.22 36.96 -27.05
CA GLY A 67 -46.32 37.85 -27.80
C GLY A 67 -45.56 37.10 -28.91
N ILE A 68 -46.13 37.09 -30.12
CA ILE A 68 -45.50 36.61 -31.35
C ILE A 68 -44.42 37.62 -31.75
N CYS A 69 -43.15 37.20 -31.75
CA CYS A 69 -42.02 38.02 -32.22
C CYS A 69 -41.21 37.27 -33.28
N GLU A 70 -40.82 38.05 -34.28
CA GLU A 70 -40.28 37.70 -35.58
C GLU A 70 -38.92 36.98 -35.56
N ALA A 71 -38.65 36.29 -36.66
CA ALA A 71 -37.44 35.56 -36.99
C ALA A 71 -36.15 36.35 -36.70
N SER A 72 -35.41 35.89 -35.70
CA SER A 72 -34.04 36.34 -35.42
C SER A 72 -33.07 35.59 -36.32
N VAL A 73 -32.34 36.35 -37.14
CA VAL A 73 -31.22 35.89 -37.96
C VAL A 73 -30.12 35.36 -37.04
N GLU A 74 -29.80 34.07 -37.13
CA GLU A 74 -28.67 33.48 -36.42
C GLU A 74 -27.36 34.14 -36.87
N PRO A 75 -26.60 34.80 -35.96
CA PRO A 75 -25.26 35.26 -36.30
C PRO A 75 -24.38 34.03 -36.49
N LYS A 76 -23.82 33.87 -37.69
CA LYS A 76 -22.69 32.97 -37.94
C LYS A 76 -21.52 33.43 -37.09
N CYS A 77 -21.37 32.85 -35.91
CA CYS A 77 -20.13 32.93 -35.15
C CYS A 77 -19.11 32.04 -35.87
N ASP A 78 -18.12 32.67 -36.52
CA ASP A 78 -16.93 31.95 -36.99
C ASP A 78 -16.29 31.21 -35.80
N PRO A 79 -15.90 29.93 -35.96
CA PRO A 79 -15.26 29.20 -34.89
C PRO A 79 -13.98 29.95 -34.46
N PRO A 80 -13.74 30.10 -33.15
CA PRO A 80 -12.55 30.80 -32.66
C PRO A 80 -11.28 30.15 -33.21
N PRO A 81 -10.25 30.94 -33.55
CA PRO A 81 -9.03 30.43 -34.15
C PRO A 81 -8.40 29.33 -33.28
N GLU A 82 -8.02 28.21 -33.92
CA GLU A 82 -7.45 27.00 -33.28
C GLU A 82 -6.17 27.24 -32.44
N SER A 83 -5.60 28.44 -32.47
CA SER A 83 -4.28 28.76 -31.91
C SER A 83 -4.17 28.86 -30.39
N HIS A 84 -5.25 28.63 -29.62
CA HIS A 84 -5.24 28.75 -28.15
C HIS A 84 -5.81 27.58 -27.37
N ARG A 85 -6.08 26.43 -28.00
CA ARG A 85 -6.33 25.21 -27.22
C ARG A 85 -4.99 24.72 -26.66
N ALA A 86 -4.64 25.19 -25.46
CA ALA A 86 -3.58 24.59 -24.67
C ALA A 86 -3.86 23.08 -24.63
N ALA A 87 -2.94 22.29 -25.20
CA ALA A 87 -3.11 20.85 -25.28
C ALA A 87 -3.18 20.31 -23.85
N ARG A 88 -4.32 19.71 -23.49
CA ARG A 88 -4.47 19.08 -22.17
C ARG A 88 -3.53 17.88 -22.11
N ILE A 89 -2.61 17.94 -21.16
CA ILE A 89 -1.60 16.93 -20.96
C ILE A 89 -2.15 15.84 -20.03
N LEU A 90 -1.97 14.59 -20.42
CA LEU A 90 -2.26 13.45 -19.59
C LEU A 90 -0.99 12.62 -19.37
N GLN A 91 -0.60 12.51 -18.11
CA GLN A 91 0.53 11.69 -17.71
C GLN A 91 0.15 10.21 -17.71
N HIS A 92 0.99 9.36 -18.31
CA HIS A 92 0.83 7.90 -18.25
C HIS A 92 2.16 7.20 -17.99
N ARG A 93 2.13 6.11 -17.22
CA ARG A 93 3.32 5.28 -17.02
C ARG A 93 3.59 4.51 -18.31
N ARG A 94 4.76 4.73 -18.94
CA ARG A 94 5.12 3.99 -20.14
C ARG A 94 5.01 2.48 -19.90
N PRO A 95 4.45 1.72 -20.86
CA PRO A 95 4.67 0.29 -20.86
C PRO A 95 6.18 0.04 -20.89
N ARG A 96 6.67 -0.91 -20.09
CA ARG A 96 8.04 -1.42 -20.26
C ARG A 96 8.21 -1.75 -21.74
N ASP A 97 9.30 -1.27 -22.37
CA ASP A 97 9.63 -1.48 -23.78
C ASP A 97 9.92 -2.96 -24.08
N GLY A 98 8.91 -3.83 -23.90
CA GLY A 98 8.93 -5.22 -24.32
C GLY A 98 8.61 -5.29 -25.80
N ARG A 99 9.46 -4.71 -26.64
CA ARG A 99 9.36 -4.79 -28.11
C ARG A 99 9.81 -6.16 -28.61
N GLY A 100 9.19 -7.23 -28.12
CA GLY A 100 9.13 -8.47 -28.85
C GLY A 100 8.12 -8.29 -29.98
N LYS A 101 8.57 -8.02 -31.21
CA LYS A 101 7.69 -8.08 -32.40
C LYS A 101 7.24 -9.53 -32.56
N ARG A 102 6.16 -9.92 -31.89
CA ARG A 102 5.48 -11.18 -32.18
C ARG A 102 5.07 -11.16 -33.64
N LYS A 103 5.56 -12.12 -34.42
CA LYS A 103 5.03 -12.39 -35.76
C LYS A 103 3.59 -12.89 -35.56
N ARG A 104 2.62 -11.97 -35.56
CA ARG A 104 1.20 -12.31 -35.53
C ARG A 104 0.88 -13.09 -36.80
N GLY A 105 0.54 -14.36 -36.64
CA GLY A 105 0.22 -15.29 -37.74
C GLY A 105 -1.26 -15.33 -38.09
N GLY A 106 -2.05 -14.30 -37.80
CA GLY A 106 -3.49 -14.29 -38.07
C GLY A 106 -4.05 -12.88 -38.27
N ASP A 107 -5.17 -12.80 -38.97
CA ASP A 107 -5.89 -11.56 -39.36
C ASP A 107 -6.56 -10.81 -38.19
N THR A 108 -6.22 -11.10 -36.93
CA THR A 108 -6.79 -10.41 -35.77
C THR A 108 -6.34 -8.95 -35.74
N THR A 109 -7.30 -8.05 -35.86
CA THR A 109 -7.03 -6.61 -35.85
C THR A 109 -6.78 -6.11 -34.43
N ASP A 110 -6.13 -4.95 -34.28
CA ASP A 110 -5.98 -4.31 -32.97
C ASP A 110 -7.32 -3.92 -32.35
N GLU A 111 -8.34 -3.67 -33.17
CA GLU A 111 -9.70 -3.37 -32.72
C GLU A 111 -10.36 -4.58 -32.07
N ASP A 112 -10.19 -5.77 -32.65
CA ASP A 112 -10.69 -7.03 -32.07
C ASP A 112 -10.06 -7.30 -30.70
N LEU A 113 -8.74 -7.11 -30.58
CA LEU A 113 -8.00 -7.31 -29.34
C LEU A 113 -8.42 -6.31 -28.25
N LEU A 114 -8.66 -5.04 -28.63
CA LEU A 114 -9.16 -4.03 -27.70
C LEU A 114 -10.60 -4.30 -27.28
N SER A 115 -11.45 -4.78 -28.19
CA SER A 115 -12.81 -5.19 -27.87
C SER A 115 -12.82 -6.38 -26.90
N GLU A 116 -11.97 -7.38 -27.13
CA GLU A 116 -11.79 -8.49 -26.18
C GLU A 116 -11.29 -7.99 -24.82
N PHE A 117 -10.27 -7.12 -24.81
CA PHE A 117 -9.71 -6.58 -23.56
C PHE A 117 -10.72 -5.76 -22.74
N LYS A 118 -11.54 -4.94 -23.40
CA LYS A 118 -12.61 -4.16 -22.76
C LYS A 118 -13.62 -5.05 -22.05
N ASN A 119 -13.96 -6.18 -22.66
CA ASN A 119 -15.02 -7.08 -22.20
C ASN A 119 -14.51 -8.26 -21.37
N SER A 120 -13.20 -8.53 -21.36
CA SER A 120 -12.62 -9.66 -20.65
C SER A 120 -12.46 -9.37 -19.15
N PRO A 121 -13.04 -10.20 -18.26
CA PRO A 121 -12.93 -10.06 -16.80
C PRO A 121 -11.62 -10.65 -16.25
N HIS A 122 -10.54 -10.49 -17.01
CA HIS A 122 -9.23 -11.06 -16.71
C HIS A 122 -8.16 -9.97 -16.90
N HIS A 123 -6.93 -10.27 -16.49
CA HIS A 123 -5.72 -9.45 -16.68
C HIS A 123 -5.36 -8.46 -15.56
N LEU A 124 -6.12 -8.36 -14.47
CA LEU A 124 -5.71 -7.50 -13.37
C LEU A 124 -4.60 -8.11 -12.52
N ARG A 125 -3.53 -7.34 -12.38
CA ARG A 125 -2.38 -7.57 -11.50
C ARG A 125 -2.39 -6.51 -10.42
N ILE A 126 -2.67 -6.92 -9.19
CA ILE A 126 -2.73 -6.04 -8.02
C ILE A 126 -1.47 -6.26 -7.20
N THR A 127 -0.78 -5.18 -6.82
CA THR A 127 0.36 -5.28 -5.91
C THR A 127 -0.10 -5.50 -4.48
N ALA A 128 0.63 -6.33 -3.73
CA ALA A 128 0.34 -6.63 -2.32
C ALA A 128 0.19 -5.35 -1.47
N SER A 129 1.07 -4.38 -1.70
CA SER A 129 1.06 -3.06 -1.04
C SER A 129 -0.14 -2.16 -1.37
N SER A 130 -0.93 -2.50 -2.39
CA SER A 130 -2.13 -1.75 -2.77
C SER A 130 -3.43 -2.38 -2.29
N VAL A 131 -3.41 -3.63 -1.83
CA VAL A 131 -4.62 -4.36 -1.41
C VAL A 131 -5.37 -3.61 -0.29
N SER A 132 -4.64 -3.10 0.70
CA SER A 132 -5.22 -2.31 1.79
C SER A 132 -5.94 -1.05 1.27
N ALA A 133 -5.38 -0.37 0.26
CA ALA A 133 -6.02 0.79 -0.35
C ALA A 133 -7.29 0.41 -1.10
N LEU A 134 -7.22 -0.62 -1.95
CA LEU A 134 -8.35 -1.13 -2.71
C LEU A 134 -9.52 -1.59 -1.82
N CYS A 135 -9.23 -2.01 -0.59
CA CYS A 135 -10.23 -2.38 0.42
C CYS A 135 -10.71 -1.20 1.30
N GLY A 136 -10.28 0.03 1.01
CA GLY A 136 -10.66 1.24 1.75
C GLY A 136 -9.96 1.40 3.11
N LEU A 137 -8.82 0.73 3.33
CA LEU A 137 -8.10 0.67 4.61
C LEU A 137 -6.71 1.32 4.55
N HIS A 138 -6.46 2.17 3.55
CA HIS A 138 -5.20 2.91 3.40
C HIS A 138 -5.44 4.43 3.34
N PRO A 139 -5.00 5.20 4.35
CA PRO A 139 -5.36 6.61 4.47
C PRO A 139 -4.55 7.56 3.58
N PHE A 140 -3.51 7.06 2.88
CA PHE A 140 -2.60 7.91 2.09
C PHE A 140 -2.55 7.59 0.58
N GLN A 141 -3.13 6.48 0.11
CA GLN A 141 -3.08 6.11 -1.31
C GLN A 141 -4.32 6.68 -2.01
N SER A 142 -4.13 7.24 -3.21
CA SER A 142 -5.23 7.73 -4.05
C SER A 142 -5.91 6.56 -4.75
N LEU A 143 -7.13 6.23 -4.33
CA LEU A 143 -7.97 5.23 -4.99
C LEU A 143 -8.32 5.59 -6.44
N PRO A 144 -8.65 6.85 -6.78
CA PRO A 144 -8.79 7.28 -8.18
C PRO A 144 -7.61 6.90 -9.07
N ASN A 145 -6.40 7.16 -8.59
CA ASN A 145 -5.19 6.89 -9.37
C ASN A 145 -4.95 5.38 -9.50
N LEU A 146 -5.26 4.60 -8.45
CA LEU A 146 -5.21 3.13 -8.52
C LEU A 146 -6.25 2.57 -9.50
N LEU A 147 -7.47 3.11 -9.51
CA LEU A 147 -8.50 2.75 -10.48
C LEU A 147 -8.02 3.03 -11.91
N PHE A 148 -7.49 4.23 -12.15
CA PHE A 148 -6.91 4.61 -13.44
C PHE A 148 -5.80 3.63 -13.88
N ASP A 149 -4.83 3.37 -13.00
CA ASP A 149 -3.72 2.46 -13.27
C ASP A 149 -4.20 1.03 -13.60
N LEU A 150 -5.29 0.56 -12.95
CA LEU A 150 -5.86 -0.77 -13.16
C LEU A 150 -6.75 -0.87 -14.41
N VAL A 151 -7.50 0.19 -14.76
CA VAL A 151 -8.32 0.25 -15.98
C VAL A 151 -7.42 0.14 -17.22
N TYR A 152 -6.32 0.90 -17.24
CA TYR A 152 -5.37 0.97 -18.35
C TYR A 152 -4.12 0.11 -18.15
N GLN A 153 -4.20 -0.88 -17.27
CA GLN A 153 -3.09 -1.81 -17.03
C GLN A 153 -2.80 -2.68 -18.26
N SER A 154 -1.52 -3.05 -18.46
CA SER A 154 -0.99 -3.89 -19.56
C SER A 154 -0.82 -3.15 -20.90
N HIS A 155 -0.21 -3.82 -21.89
CA HIS A 155 -0.02 -3.24 -23.22
C HIS A 155 -1.35 -2.87 -23.90
N LEU A 156 -2.36 -3.75 -23.84
CA LEU A 156 -3.68 -3.47 -24.39
C LEU A 156 -4.38 -2.32 -23.65
N GLY A 157 -4.20 -2.23 -22.34
CA GLY A 157 -4.68 -1.09 -21.55
C GLY A 157 -4.03 0.23 -21.97
N GLN A 158 -2.74 0.22 -22.31
CA GLN A 158 -2.06 1.41 -22.84
C GLN A 158 -2.51 1.79 -24.25
N MET A 159 -2.81 0.80 -25.12
CA MET A 159 -3.43 1.08 -26.41
C MET A 159 -4.84 1.67 -26.25
N LEU A 160 -5.61 1.15 -25.30
CA LEU A 160 -6.92 1.68 -24.95
C LEU A 160 -6.80 3.13 -24.47
N LEU A 161 -5.85 3.42 -23.59
CA LEU A 161 -5.56 4.77 -23.10
C LEU A 161 -5.21 5.74 -24.25
N GLN A 162 -4.40 5.30 -25.21
CA GLN A 162 -4.06 6.11 -26.40
C GLN A 162 -5.29 6.42 -27.27
N ASN A 163 -6.19 5.45 -27.43
CA ASN A 163 -7.42 5.65 -28.18
C ASN A 163 -8.38 6.61 -27.47
N ASP A 164 -8.58 6.42 -26.16
CA ASP A 164 -9.46 7.29 -25.37
C ASP A 164 -8.89 8.71 -25.26
N ALA A 165 -7.58 8.86 -25.05
CA ALA A 165 -6.90 10.16 -25.06
C ALA A 165 -7.05 10.86 -26.42
N ARG A 166 -6.88 10.15 -27.54
CA ARG A 166 -7.08 10.70 -28.89
C ARG A 166 -8.53 11.15 -29.09
N ALA A 167 -9.51 10.35 -28.64
CA ALA A 167 -10.93 10.68 -28.75
C ALA A 167 -11.28 11.96 -27.97
N LEU A 168 -10.60 12.20 -26.84
CA LEU A 168 -10.78 13.38 -25.99
C LEU A 168 -9.86 14.56 -26.37
N GLY A 169 -9.02 14.42 -27.41
CA GLY A 169 -8.05 15.45 -27.80
C GLY A 169 -6.96 15.71 -26.75
N LEU A 170 -6.65 14.71 -25.92
CA LEU A 170 -5.59 14.77 -24.90
C LEU A 170 -4.24 14.36 -25.50
N THR A 171 -3.17 14.99 -25.03
CA THR A 171 -1.79 14.62 -25.39
C THR A 171 -1.20 13.76 -24.29
N LEU A 172 -0.85 12.52 -24.61
CA LEU A 172 -0.20 11.61 -23.68
C LEU A 172 1.29 11.93 -23.54
N VAL A 173 1.73 12.14 -22.30
CA VAL A 173 3.14 12.31 -21.94
C VAL A 173 3.56 11.19 -21.01
N ASP A 174 4.83 10.78 -21.08
CA ASP A 174 5.38 9.83 -20.12
C ASP A 174 5.38 10.46 -18.72
N ALA A 175 4.66 9.87 -17.78
CA ALA A 175 4.46 10.40 -16.44
C ALA A 175 5.77 10.63 -15.70
N ARG A 176 6.71 9.68 -15.76
CA ARG A 176 7.99 9.79 -15.04
C ARG A 176 8.87 10.88 -15.62
N LYS A 177 8.94 10.94 -16.95
CA LYS A 177 9.71 11.95 -17.66
C LYS A 177 9.11 13.33 -17.45
N HIS A 178 7.79 13.45 -17.58
CA HIS A 178 7.08 14.71 -17.40
C HIS A 178 7.15 15.18 -15.95
N GLU A 179 6.87 14.33 -14.96
CA GLU A 179 7.02 14.65 -13.53
C GLU A 179 8.45 15.12 -13.24
N ARG A 180 9.48 14.41 -13.73
CA ARG A 180 10.88 14.82 -13.62
C ARG A 180 11.13 16.20 -14.23
N GLU A 181 10.68 16.43 -15.45
CA GLU A 181 10.86 17.70 -16.17
C GLU A 181 10.13 18.86 -15.46
N THR A 182 8.91 18.62 -14.99
CA THR A 182 8.10 19.56 -14.23
C THR A 182 8.75 19.90 -12.90
N MET A 183 9.20 18.91 -12.13
CA MET A 183 9.96 19.13 -10.88
C MET A 183 11.21 19.98 -11.12
N LEU A 184 12.00 19.65 -12.15
CA LEU A 184 13.22 20.40 -12.47
C LEU A 184 12.92 21.82 -12.95
N THR A 185 11.83 22.01 -13.70
CA THR A 185 11.39 23.33 -14.17
C THR A 185 10.95 24.19 -12.99
N LEU A 186 10.05 23.70 -12.13
CA LEU A 186 9.60 24.39 -10.93
C LEU A 186 10.77 24.72 -9.99
N ALA A 187 11.69 23.77 -9.81
CA ALA A 187 12.89 23.98 -9.00
C ALA A 187 13.82 25.03 -9.61
N SER A 188 14.00 25.04 -10.94
CA SER A 188 14.79 26.06 -11.64
C SER A 188 14.18 27.45 -11.52
N THR A 189 12.84 27.55 -11.57
CA THR A 189 12.09 28.80 -11.33
C THR A 189 12.27 29.28 -9.89
N ALA A 190 12.36 28.38 -8.91
CA ALA A 190 12.63 28.74 -7.52
C ALA A 190 14.07 29.26 -7.33
N SER A 191 15.08 28.43 -7.62
CA SER A 191 16.50 28.80 -7.59
C SER A 191 17.40 27.71 -8.18
N ALA A 192 18.62 28.07 -8.60
CA ALA A 192 19.62 27.09 -9.05
C ALA A 192 19.97 26.05 -7.95
N GLU A 193 20.03 26.48 -6.69
CA GLU A 193 20.24 25.60 -5.54
C GLU A 193 19.09 24.58 -5.39
N THR A 194 17.84 25.02 -5.54
CA THR A 194 16.66 24.13 -5.44
C THR A 194 16.70 23.07 -6.54
N ARG A 195 17.08 23.47 -7.76
CA ARG A 195 17.26 22.53 -8.88
C ARG A 195 18.30 21.45 -8.55
N GLU A 196 19.47 21.83 -8.04
CA GLU A 196 20.51 20.86 -7.66
C GLU A 196 20.01 19.90 -6.56
N LEU A 197 19.28 20.40 -5.57
CA LEU A 197 18.70 19.55 -4.52
C LEU A 197 17.67 18.56 -5.08
N VAL A 198 16.83 18.99 -6.02
CA VAL A 198 15.86 18.12 -6.70
C VAL A 198 16.55 17.08 -7.58
N GLU A 199 17.64 17.43 -8.27
CA GLU A 199 18.46 16.45 -9.01
C GLU A 199 19.00 15.37 -8.05
N LYS A 200 19.48 15.75 -6.86
CA LYS A 200 19.90 14.78 -5.82
C LYS A 200 18.75 13.87 -5.39
N VAL A 201 17.55 14.42 -5.17
CA VAL A 201 16.35 13.64 -4.82
C VAL A 201 16.02 12.61 -5.89
N LEU A 202 16.09 13.01 -7.16
CA LEU A 202 15.81 12.14 -8.29
C LEU A 202 16.88 11.04 -8.45
N GLU A 203 18.15 11.35 -8.19
CA GLU A 203 19.23 10.34 -8.16
C GLU A 203 19.03 9.31 -7.04
N VAL A 204 18.56 9.76 -5.85
CA VAL A 204 18.24 8.85 -4.74
C VAL A 204 17.07 7.94 -5.11
N SER A 205 16.00 8.49 -5.69
CA SER A 205 14.87 7.70 -6.17
C SER A 205 15.23 6.72 -7.28
N ALA A 206 16.27 7.02 -8.07
CA ALA A 206 16.78 6.13 -9.12
C ALA A 206 17.76 5.07 -8.58
N GLY A 207 18.13 5.14 -7.29
CA GLY A 207 19.14 4.27 -6.69
C GLY A 207 20.58 4.58 -7.12
N THR A 208 20.82 5.69 -7.83
CA THR A 208 22.17 6.10 -8.25
C THR A 208 22.91 6.88 -7.18
N ARG A 209 22.21 7.36 -6.16
CA ARG A 209 22.78 8.03 -4.97
C ARG A 209 22.23 7.40 -3.70
N LYS A 210 23.12 7.09 -2.75
CA LYS A 210 22.77 6.59 -1.42
C LYS A 210 23.03 7.66 -0.36
N LEU A 211 21.96 8.16 0.25
CA LEU A 211 22.06 9.02 1.44
C LEU A 211 22.42 8.13 2.64
N GLN A 212 23.03 8.68 3.69
CA GLN A 212 23.49 7.86 4.82
C GLN A 212 22.56 7.92 6.04
N SER A 213 21.70 8.94 6.12
CA SER A 213 20.87 9.19 7.30
C SER A 213 19.54 9.85 6.96
N ILE A 214 18.56 9.72 7.87
CA ILE A 214 17.28 10.44 7.77
C ILE A 214 17.49 11.95 7.94
N ASP A 215 18.51 12.38 8.69
CA ASP A 215 18.79 13.80 8.89
C ASP A 215 19.26 14.46 7.59
N GLU A 216 19.99 13.73 6.74
CA GLU A 216 20.33 14.18 5.38
C GLU A 216 19.07 14.32 4.51
N VAL A 217 18.16 13.33 4.54
CA VAL A 217 16.86 13.39 3.85
C VAL A 217 16.07 14.63 4.30
N ARG A 218 15.95 14.85 5.61
CA ARG A 218 15.24 15.99 6.20
C ARG A 218 15.90 17.32 5.86
N SER A 219 17.24 17.37 5.84
CA SER A 219 18.00 18.56 5.45
C SER A 219 17.70 18.95 4.00
N ILE A 220 17.74 17.98 3.07
CA ILE A 220 17.38 18.20 1.67
C ILE A 220 15.92 18.70 1.56
N GLN A 221 14.97 18.00 2.21
CA GLN A 221 13.55 18.38 2.18
C GLN A 221 13.31 19.79 2.78
N SER A 222 13.97 20.13 3.89
CA SER A 222 13.84 21.43 4.56
C SER A 222 14.40 22.57 3.72
N ARG A 223 15.53 22.35 3.03
CA ARG A 223 16.12 23.33 2.12
C ARG A 223 15.23 23.57 0.91
N ILE A 224 14.73 22.50 0.27
CA ILE A 224 13.76 22.62 -0.84
C ILE A 224 12.52 23.39 -0.37
N LYS A 225 11.97 23.06 0.82
CA LYS A 225 10.82 23.77 1.41
C LYS A 225 11.08 25.25 1.62
N SER A 226 12.19 25.59 2.24
CA SER A 226 12.54 26.98 2.55
C SER A 226 12.67 27.82 1.28
N ARG A 227 13.36 27.31 0.27
CA ARG A 227 13.54 27.99 -1.03
C ARG A 227 12.27 28.06 -1.86
N ALA A 228 11.44 27.03 -1.85
CA ALA A 228 10.15 27.04 -2.55
C ALA A 228 9.19 28.07 -1.93
N ILE A 229 9.14 28.19 -0.59
CA ILE A 229 8.34 29.21 0.11
C ILE A 229 8.88 30.62 -0.16
N GLU A 230 10.21 30.81 -0.20
CA GLU A 230 10.82 32.08 -0.59
C GLU A 230 10.42 32.47 -2.03
N ALA A 231 10.51 31.54 -2.98
CA ALA A 231 10.08 31.75 -4.36
C ALA A 231 8.57 32.05 -4.49
N GLN A 232 7.74 31.48 -3.61
CA GLN A 232 6.32 31.82 -3.54
C GLN A 232 6.08 33.24 -3.05
N LYS A 233 6.81 33.67 -2.00
CA LYS A 233 6.74 35.05 -1.49
C LYS A 233 7.20 36.07 -2.54
N ASP A 234 8.17 35.69 -3.36
CA ASP A 234 8.65 36.47 -4.51
C ASP A 234 7.68 36.45 -5.71
N GLY A 235 6.59 35.67 -5.66
CA GLY A 235 5.64 35.51 -6.76
C GLY A 235 6.15 34.68 -7.95
N LYS A 236 7.29 33.97 -7.80
CA LYS A 236 7.85 33.10 -8.84
C LYS A 236 7.10 31.77 -8.96
N LEU A 237 6.53 31.30 -7.85
CA LEU A 237 5.75 30.07 -7.79
C LEU A 237 4.40 30.33 -7.12
N SER A 238 3.37 29.63 -7.58
CA SER A 238 2.07 29.60 -6.88
C SER A 238 2.11 28.67 -5.67
N ALA A 239 1.15 28.82 -4.75
CA ALA A 239 1.02 27.93 -3.59
C ALA A 239 0.90 26.45 -4.00
N ARG A 240 0.07 26.17 -5.02
CA ARG A 240 -0.12 24.83 -5.58
C ARG A 240 1.16 24.25 -6.18
N GLN A 241 1.95 25.08 -6.88
CA GLN A 241 3.25 24.65 -7.43
C GLN A 241 4.25 24.30 -6.32
N VAL A 242 4.28 25.09 -5.24
CA VAL A 242 5.12 24.78 -4.07
C VAL A 242 4.70 23.46 -3.45
N GLU A 243 3.41 23.27 -3.18
CA GLU A 243 2.90 22.02 -2.60
C GLU A 243 3.24 20.80 -3.46
N GLY A 244 2.95 20.86 -4.77
CA GLY A 244 3.28 19.78 -5.70
C GLY A 244 4.77 19.45 -5.75
N LEU A 245 5.63 20.47 -5.77
CA LEU A 245 7.08 20.27 -5.74
C LEU A 245 7.53 19.58 -4.44
N LEU A 246 6.97 19.98 -3.29
CA LEU A 246 7.32 19.41 -1.99
C LEU A 246 6.83 17.99 -1.82
N GLU A 247 5.61 17.70 -2.26
CA GLU A 247 5.02 16.36 -2.17
C GLU A 247 5.79 15.37 -3.06
N ALA A 248 6.04 15.73 -4.33
CA ALA A 248 6.81 14.89 -5.26
C ALA A 248 8.25 14.67 -4.74
N SER A 249 8.92 15.73 -4.29
CA SER A 249 10.28 15.62 -3.74
C SER A 249 10.32 14.71 -2.51
N ARG A 250 9.35 14.83 -1.60
CA ARG A 250 9.21 13.98 -0.41
C ARG A 250 9.01 12.52 -0.79
N GLY A 251 8.09 12.24 -1.71
CA GLY A 251 7.79 10.87 -2.17
C GLY A 251 9.02 10.18 -2.77
N HIS A 252 9.72 10.86 -3.68
CA HIS A 252 10.92 10.34 -4.34
C HIS A 252 12.05 10.03 -3.36
N VAL A 253 12.41 10.99 -2.50
CA VAL A 253 13.53 10.80 -1.57
C VAL A 253 13.22 9.74 -0.52
N SER A 254 12.00 9.69 0.02
CA SER A 254 11.63 8.71 1.04
C SER A 254 11.59 7.28 0.49
N THR A 255 11.05 7.10 -0.73
CA THR A 255 10.99 5.78 -1.38
C THR A 255 12.37 5.30 -1.80
N GLY A 256 13.17 6.18 -2.42
CA GLY A 256 14.55 5.86 -2.80
C GLY A 256 15.44 5.54 -1.60
N PHE A 257 15.32 6.32 -0.52
CA PHE A 257 16.04 6.06 0.73
C PHE A 257 15.71 4.69 1.30
N GLY A 258 14.43 4.32 1.40
CA GLY A 258 14.04 3.00 1.90
C GLY A 258 14.66 1.88 1.08
N THR A 259 14.51 1.95 -0.24
CA THR A 259 15.04 0.94 -1.17
C THR A 259 16.57 0.76 -1.05
N CYS A 260 17.32 1.85 -0.90
CA CYS A 260 18.79 1.80 -0.80
C CYS A 260 19.33 1.23 0.54
N HIS A 261 18.48 1.09 1.55
CA HIS A 261 18.85 0.69 2.92
C HIS A 261 18.17 -0.60 3.39
N GLU A 262 17.49 -1.29 2.50
CA GLU A 262 16.73 -2.51 2.78
C GLU A 262 17.64 -3.66 3.28
N ASP A 263 18.76 -3.91 2.59
CA ASP A 263 19.72 -4.95 3.02
C ASP A 263 20.31 -4.67 4.40
N GLU A 264 20.66 -3.41 4.68
CA GLU A 264 21.19 -3.01 5.98
C GLU A 264 20.12 -3.08 7.09
N ALA A 265 18.83 -2.96 6.74
CA ALA A 265 17.74 -3.18 7.69
C ALA A 265 17.66 -4.65 8.10
N LEU A 266 17.80 -5.57 7.13
CA LEU A 266 17.89 -7.00 7.39
C LEU A 266 19.13 -7.35 8.22
N ASP A 267 20.28 -6.75 7.94
CA ASP A 267 21.51 -6.94 8.74
C ASP A 267 21.31 -6.50 10.20
N ALA A 268 20.70 -5.33 10.41
CA ALA A 268 20.39 -4.84 11.75
C ALA A 268 19.41 -5.77 12.48
N TYR A 269 18.44 -6.34 11.75
CA TYR A 269 17.50 -7.32 12.27
C TYR A 269 18.18 -8.64 12.67
N GLU A 270 18.98 -9.24 11.79
CA GLU A 270 19.77 -10.44 12.09
C GLU A 270 20.65 -10.24 13.32
N SER A 271 21.37 -9.11 13.37
CA SER A 271 22.25 -8.77 14.48
C SER A 271 21.51 -8.61 15.81
N LYS A 272 20.28 -8.06 15.81
CA LYS A 272 19.51 -7.85 17.04
C LYS A 272 18.88 -9.13 17.58
N PHE A 273 18.43 -10.02 16.70
CA PHE A 273 17.70 -11.23 17.08
C PHE A 273 18.56 -12.49 17.09
N GLY A 274 19.83 -12.40 16.68
CA GLY A 274 20.72 -13.56 16.62
C GLY A 274 20.24 -14.63 15.64
N CYS A 275 19.55 -14.20 14.57
CA CYS A 275 18.98 -15.09 13.55
C CYS A 275 19.57 -14.77 12.17
N ARG A 276 19.39 -15.67 11.21
CA ARG A 276 19.83 -15.49 9.83
C ARG A 276 18.61 -15.44 8.91
N VAL A 277 18.55 -14.43 8.05
CA VAL A 277 17.61 -14.33 6.95
C VAL A 277 18.16 -15.16 5.80
N ARG A 278 17.49 -16.28 5.50
CA ARG A 278 17.89 -17.27 4.50
C ARG A 278 17.71 -16.77 3.07
N GLU A 279 16.60 -16.06 2.81
CA GLU A 279 16.27 -15.50 1.50
C GLU A 279 16.10 -13.99 1.62
N ARG A 280 16.70 -13.20 0.71
CA ARG A 280 16.58 -11.73 0.67
C ARG A 280 16.14 -11.27 -0.70
N ASN A 281 15.08 -10.46 -0.78
CA ASN A 281 14.61 -9.82 -2.02
C ASN A 281 14.40 -10.79 -3.21
N GLU A 282 14.13 -12.07 -2.94
CA GLU A 282 14.54 -13.12 -3.88
C GLU A 282 13.47 -13.49 -4.91
N ALA A 283 12.17 -13.33 -4.59
CA ALA A 283 11.12 -13.78 -5.50
C ALA A 283 9.86 -12.93 -5.50
N LEU A 284 9.37 -12.68 -6.72
CA LEU A 284 8.04 -12.17 -6.94
C LEU A 284 7.05 -13.34 -6.83
N MET A 285 6.17 -13.29 -5.86
CA MET A 285 5.06 -14.24 -5.74
C MET A 285 3.87 -13.76 -6.59
N GLU A 286 3.11 -14.70 -7.12
CA GLU A 286 1.88 -14.47 -7.88
C GLU A 286 0.77 -15.38 -7.33
N TRP A 287 -0.28 -14.79 -6.77
CA TRP A 287 -1.43 -15.53 -6.25
C TRP A 287 -2.68 -15.24 -7.08
N ARG A 288 -3.30 -16.28 -7.63
CA ARG A 288 -4.39 -16.18 -8.60
C ARG A 288 -5.74 -16.39 -7.93
N PHE A 289 -6.72 -15.62 -8.34
CA PHE A 289 -8.07 -15.66 -7.78
C PHE A 289 -9.11 -15.87 -8.87
N ARG A 290 -10.14 -16.65 -8.54
CA ARG A 290 -11.39 -16.74 -9.31
C ARG A 290 -12.47 -15.90 -8.63
N ARG A 291 -13.40 -15.39 -9.42
CA ARG A 291 -14.60 -14.70 -8.93
C ARG A 291 -15.55 -15.72 -8.30
N VAL A 292 -16.15 -15.37 -7.17
CA VAL A 292 -17.20 -16.14 -6.51
C VAL A 292 -18.42 -15.24 -6.38
N CYS A 293 -19.58 -15.68 -6.90
CA CYS A 293 -20.83 -14.99 -6.63
C CYS A 293 -21.29 -15.40 -5.23
N ASP A 294 -21.31 -14.43 -4.32
CA ASP A 294 -21.78 -14.65 -2.96
C ASP A 294 -23.16 -14.00 -2.82
N VAL A 295 -24.20 -14.81 -2.93
CA VAL A 295 -25.59 -14.32 -2.93
C VAL A 295 -26.01 -13.87 -1.53
N GLU A 296 -25.33 -14.35 -0.48
CA GLU A 296 -25.66 -14.03 0.91
C GLU A 296 -24.83 -12.85 1.45
N GLY A 297 -23.63 -12.65 0.93
CA GLY A 297 -22.76 -11.54 1.29
C GLY A 297 -23.30 -10.17 0.86
N GLU A 298 -23.07 -9.14 1.70
CA GLU A 298 -23.52 -7.75 1.48
C GLU A 298 -23.10 -7.19 0.11
N LEU A 299 -21.92 -7.57 -0.38
CA LEU A 299 -21.36 -7.08 -1.64
C LEU A 299 -21.78 -7.90 -2.87
N GLY A 300 -22.45 -9.05 -2.70
CA GLY A 300 -22.87 -9.91 -3.81
C GLY A 300 -21.73 -10.66 -4.52
N VAL A 301 -20.47 -10.41 -4.14
CA VAL A 301 -19.28 -10.94 -4.79
C VAL A 301 -18.13 -11.13 -3.80
N SER A 302 -17.38 -12.20 -4.00
CA SER A 302 -16.12 -12.47 -3.33
C SER A 302 -15.11 -13.07 -4.33
N ALA A 303 -13.94 -13.45 -3.82
CA ALA A 303 -12.90 -14.12 -4.58
C ALA A 303 -12.39 -15.33 -3.81
N SER A 304 -11.94 -16.34 -4.54
CA SER A 304 -11.37 -17.55 -3.95
C SER A 304 -10.04 -17.85 -4.64
N PRO A 305 -9.01 -18.27 -3.90
CA PRO A 305 -7.72 -18.60 -4.50
C PRO A 305 -7.85 -19.79 -5.46
N MET A 306 -7.09 -19.74 -6.56
CA MET A 306 -7.01 -20.80 -7.58
C MET A 306 -5.86 -21.78 -7.31
N GLY A 307 -5.54 -21.99 -6.04
CA GLY A 307 -4.37 -22.77 -5.59
C GLY A 307 -3.42 -21.93 -4.74
N GLU A 308 -2.23 -22.48 -4.52
CA GLU A 308 -1.13 -21.80 -3.83
C GLU A 308 -0.55 -20.67 -4.68
N ALA A 309 0.13 -19.72 -4.05
CA ALA A 309 0.83 -18.69 -4.79
C ALA A 309 2.08 -19.28 -5.47
N ILE A 310 2.35 -18.80 -6.68
CA ILE A 310 3.43 -19.30 -7.53
C ILE A 310 4.63 -18.36 -7.40
N ARG A 311 5.80 -18.93 -7.09
CA ARG A 311 7.09 -18.21 -7.11
C ARG A 311 7.51 -17.93 -8.56
N ARG A 312 7.75 -16.67 -8.90
CA ARG A 312 8.27 -16.24 -10.21
C ARG A 312 9.71 -15.76 -10.06
N ASP A 313 10.63 -16.44 -10.74
CA ASP A 313 12.01 -15.99 -10.83
C ASP A 313 12.10 -14.68 -11.62
N TRP A 314 12.48 -13.61 -10.92
CA TRP A 314 12.66 -12.30 -11.53
C TRP A 314 13.71 -12.33 -12.66
N LYS A 315 14.78 -13.11 -12.45
CA LYS A 315 15.90 -13.23 -13.40
C LYS A 315 15.47 -13.84 -14.74
N ARG A 316 14.61 -14.87 -14.75
CA ARG A 316 14.10 -15.48 -15.99
C ARG A 316 13.16 -14.55 -16.76
N SER A 317 12.41 -13.72 -16.03
CA SER A 317 11.45 -12.80 -16.63
C SER A 317 12.14 -11.68 -17.43
N ASN A 318 13.37 -11.29 -17.07
CA ASN A 318 14.16 -10.31 -17.80
C ASN A 318 15.18 -10.95 -18.78
N ALA A 319 15.71 -12.14 -18.48
CA ALA A 319 16.74 -12.81 -19.29
C ALA A 319 16.24 -13.45 -20.59
N MET A 320 14.96 -13.31 -20.94
CA MET A 320 14.40 -13.85 -22.19
C MET A 320 14.75 -13.04 -23.46
N THR A 321 15.80 -12.19 -23.44
CA THR A 321 16.11 -11.26 -24.54
C THR A 321 17.47 -11.41 -25.23
N GLU A 322 18.33 -12.38 -24.89
CA GLU A 322 19.60 -12.56 -25.61
C GLU A 322 19.95 -14.05 -25.80
N ASN A 323 19.25 -14.73 -26.71
CA ASN A 323 19.80 -15.94 -27.35
C ASN A 323 19.98 -15.65 -28.84
N ASP A 324 21.21 -15.84 -29.31
CA ASP A 324 21.78 -15.47 -30.63
C ASP A 324 21.23 -16.28 -31.83
N ASP A 325 20.16 -17.08 -31.63
CA ASP A 325 19.62 -17.98 -32.67
C ASP A 325 18.26 -17.53 -33.24
N GLY A 326 17.85 -16.28 -33.03
CA GLY A 326 16.75 -15.65 -33.78
C GLY A 326 15.38 -16.34 -33.70
N LYS A 327 15.17 -17.23 -32.73
CA LYS A 327 13.93 -17.98 -32.53
C LYS A 327 13.40 -17.77 -31.11
N VAL A 328 12.87 -16.57 -30.88
CA VAL A 328 12.10 -16.25 -29.68
C VAL A 328 10.74 -16.94 -29.80
N VAL A 329 10.61 -18.10 -29.17
CA VAL A 329 9.30 -18.69 -28.86
C VAL A 329 8.93 -18.19 -27.47
N GLU A 330 8.23 -17.06 -27.39
CA GLU A 330 7.43 -16.79 -26.21
C GLU A 330 6.30 -17.82 -26.20
N GLN A 331 6.40 -18.83 -25.35
CA GLN A 331 5.25 -19.65 -24.96
C GLN A 331 4.35 -18.80 -24.07
N GLU A 332 3.63 -17.85 -24.66
CA GLU A 332 2.25 -17.70 -24.25
C GLU A 332 1.51 -18.89 -24.84
N GLU A 333 0.92 -19.72 -23.98
CA GLU A 333 -0.03 -20.76 -24.35
C GLU A 333 -1.19 -20.14 -25.13
N THR A 334 -0.96 -19.93 -26.42
CA THR A 334 -1.98 -19.61 -27.40
C THR A 334 -2.62 -20.92 -27.78
N VAL A 335 -3.50 -21.40 -26.89
CA VAL A 335 -4.38 -22.54 -27.17
C VAL A 335 -5.47 -22.06 -28.13
N HIS A 336 -5.12 -22.00 -29.41
CA HIS A 336 -6.11 -21.87 -30.47
C HIS A 336 -6.51 -23.27 -30.95
N GLY A 337 -7.77 -23.63 -30.70
CA GLY A 337 -8.48 -24.70 -31.41
C GLY A 337 -8.79 -25.93 -30.56
N VAL A 338 -10.06 -26.15 -30.25
CA VAL A 338 -11.05 -26.91 -31.04
C VAL A 338 -12.33 -26.95 -30.20
N LEU A 339 -13.46 -26.56 -30.80
CA LEU A 339 -14.78 -26.69 -30.19
C LEU A 339 -15.13 -28.18 -30.05
N SER A 340 -14.91 -28.76 -28.88
CA SER A 340 -15.47 -30.05 -28.47
C SER A 340 -16.06 -29.97 -27.06
N PHE A 341 -17.19 -30.65 -26.88
CA PHE A 341 -18.17 -30.57 -25.80
C PHE A 341 -17.66 -30.83 -24.35
N PRO A 342 -18.45 -30.46 -23.30
CA PRO A 342 -17.95 -30.18 -21.97
C PRO A 342 -18.02 -31.38 -21.03
N LEU A 343 -16.89 -32.02 -20.75
CA LEU A 343 -16.71 -32.91 -19.60
C LEU A 343 -15.31 -32.67 -19.02
N ALA A 344 -15.28 -32.10 -17.82
CA ALA A 344 -14.10 -31.64 -17.08
C ALA A 344 -13.28 -30.56 -17.83
N LEU A 345 -13.68 -29.29 -17.70
CA LEU A 345 -12.76 -28.19 -17.98
C LEU A 345 -11.50 -28.39 -17.11
N ASP A 346 -10.36 -28.58 -17.76
CA ASP A 346 -9.06 -28.57 -17.11
C ASP A 346 -8.95 -27.31 -16.25
N LYS A 347 -9.05 -27.47 -14.93
CA LYS A 347 -8.99 -26.38 -13.96
C LYS A 347 -7.71 -25.55 -14.10
N GLU A 348 -6.67 -26.12 -14.72
CA GLU A 348 -5.37 -25.48 -14.94
C GLU A 348 -5.43 -24.35 -15.98
N ASN A 349 -6.37 -24.36 -16.92
CA ASN A 349 -6.44 -23.37 -18.01
C ASN A 349 -7.43 -22.23 -17.76
N ALA A 350 -8.09 -22.20 -16.60
CA ALA A 350 -9.02 -21.12 -16.27
C ALA A 350 -8.25 -19.79 -16.08
N LYS A 351 -8.64 -18.77 -16.85
CA LYS A 351 -8.08 -17.41 -16.71
C LYS A 351 -8.47 -16.84 -15.33
N PRO A 352 -7.52 -16.28 -14.56
CA PRO A 352 -7.82 -15.73 -13.24
C PRO A 352 -8.65 -14.45 -13.37
N PHE A 353 -9.58 -14.25 -12.42
CA PHE A 353 -10.34 -13.02 -12.25
C PHE A 353 -9.41 -11.84 -11.92
N PHE A 354 -8.46 -12.05 -11.02
CA PHE A 354 -7.30 -11.18 -10.83
C PHE A 354 -6.15 -12.00 -10.24
N ARG A 355 -4.97 -11.39 -10.20
CA ARG A 355 -3.81 -11.93 -9.48
C ARG A 355 -3.23 -10.86 -8.56
N ILE A 356 -2.81 -11.29 -7.38
CA ILE A 356 -2.03 -10.48 -6.45
C ILE A 356 -0.56 -10.81 -6.64
N VAL A 357 0.29 -9.79 -6.65
CA VAL A 357 1.74 -9.95 -6.78
C VAL A 357 2.47 -9.19 -5.69
N GLY A 358 3.61 -9.70 -5.25
CA GLY A 358 4.47 -8.99 -4.31
C GLY A 358 5.75 -9.77 -4.04
N ALA A 359 6.68 -9.11 -3.39
CA ALA A 359 7.94 -9.71 -2.95
C ALA A 359 8.13 -9.36 -1.48
N VAL A 360 8.65 -10.33 -0.72
CA VAL A 360 9.02 -10.13 0.67
C VAL A 360 10.46 -9.69 0.74
N ASP A 361 10.78 -8.85 1.72
CA ASP A 361 12.14 -8.33 1.90
C ASP A 361 13.06 -9.46 2.40
N GLY A 362 12.57 -10.32 3.30
CA GLY A 362 13.31 -11.49 3.76
C GLY A 362 12.46 -12.66 4.24
N ILE A 363 13.11 -13.84 4.35
CA ILE A 363 12.57 -15.04 5.00
C ILE A 363 13.63 -15.60 5.93
N ARG A 364 13.29 -15.86 7.19
CA ARG A 364 14.14 -16.60 8.14
C ARG A 364 13.46 -17.87 8.59
N ASP A 365 14.21 -18.75 9.23
CA ASP A 365 13.66 -19.94 9.88
C ASP A 365 13.68 -19.75 11.41
N GLU A 366 12.64 -20.24 12.07
CA GLU A 366 12.47 -20.21 13.53
C GLU A 366 12.25 -21.63 14.05
N LEU A 367 12.91 -21.97 15.16
CA LEU A 367 12.70 -23.26 15.81
C LEU A 367 11.37 -23.23 16.57
N TYR A 368 10.51 -24.22 16.33
CA TYR A 368 9.17 -24.31 16.90
C TYR A 368 8.87 -25.73 17.40
N MET A 369 8.22 -25.85 18.56
CA MET A 369 7.76 -27.13 19.10
C MET A 369 6.40 -27.47 18.51
N ASP A 370 6.35 -28.51 17.67
CA ASP A 370 5.12 -28.92 17.02
C ASP A 370 4.24 -29.75 17.98
N SER A 371 3.45 -29.07 18.81
CA SER A 371 2.51 -29.72 19.73
C SER A 371 1.45 -30.60 19.04
N SER A 372 1.30 -30.51 17.71
CA SER A 372 0.32 -31.28 16.95
C SER A 372 0.80 -32.69 16.57
N LYS A 373 2.12 -32.95 16.58
CA LYS A 373 2.65 -34.28 16.29
C LYS A 373 2.42 -35.19 17.49
N PRO A 374 1.63 -36.27 17.35
CA PRO A 374 1.50 -37.25 18.42
C PRO A 374 2.87 -37.84 18.70
N THR A 375 3.32 -37.77 19.95
CA THR A 375 4.58 -38.34 20.41
C THR A 375 4.57 -39.81 20.04
N ALA A 376 5.40 -40.18 19.07
CA ALA A 376 5.48 -41.53 18.53
C ALA A 376 6.14 -42.47 19.55
N GLY A 377 5.44 -42.77 20.66
CA GLY A 377 6.12 -43.41 21.78
C GLY A 377 5.26 -43.63 23.01
N LYS A 378 4.23 -44.48 22.88
CA LYS A 378 3.81 -45.47 23.89
C LYS A 378 2.68 -46.30 23.30
N SER A 379 3.07 -47.27 22.48
CA SER A 379 2.22 -48.42 22.17
C SER A 379 1.69 -48.98 23.49
N GLN A 380 0.38 -48.90 23.69
CA GLN A 380 -0.32 -49.53 24.80
C GLN A 380 -0.31 -51.06 24.61
N ASP A 381 0.86 -51.69 24.76
CA ASP A 381 0.98 -53.16 24.83
C ASP A 381 0.94 -53.69 26.27
N SER A 382 0.43 -52.90 27.22
CA SER A 382 0.20 -53.31 28.61
C SER A 382 -1.28 -53.44 28.93
N ALA A 383 -2.03 -54.17 28.08
CA ALA A 383 -3.34 -54.70 28.42
C ALA A 383 -3.23 -56.23 28.52
N LEU A 384 -2.81 -56.75 29.69
CA LEU A 384 -3.16 -58.06 30.25
C LEU A 384 -2.33 -58.31 31.52
N HIS A 385 -2.74 -57.73 32.66
CA HIS A 385 -2.59 -58.35 34.00
C HIS A 385 -3.46 -57.59 35.00
N GLN A 386 -4.75 -57.95 35.02
CA GLN A 386 -5.55 -57.85 36.23
C GLN A 386 -5.08 -58.97 37.15
N ASP A 387 -4.60 -58.63 38.36
CA ASP A 387 -5.15 -59.19 39.58
C ASP A 387 -4.53 -58.58 40.84
N ASN A 388 -5.43 -58.37 41.81
CA ASN A 388 -5.26 -58.26 43.25
C ASN A 388 -4.89 -56.94 43.96
N ALA A 389 -5.90 -56.52 44.72
CA ALA A 389 -5.90 -55.64 45.88
C ALA A 389 -4.77 -55.90 46.89
N ASN A 390 -4.13 -54.84 47.39
CA ASN A 390 -4.39 -54.29 48.72
C ASN A 390 -3.33 -53.23 49.10
N ASN A 391 -3.84 -52.10 49.60
CA ASN A 391 -3.36 -51.35 50.75
C ASN A 391 -2.05 -50.52 50.70
N GLN A 392 -2.25 -49.21 50.88
CA GLN A 392 -1.53 -48.24 51.73
C GLN A 392 0.01 -48.05 51.66
N GLN A 393 0.32 -46.75 51.54
CA GLN A 393 1.54 -46.03 51.94
C GLN A 393 2.76 -46.11 50.99
N ILE A 394 3.48 -44.97 50.97
CA ILE A 394 4.76 -44.62 50.34
C ILE A 394 4.53 -43.48 49.31
N ALA A 395 4.52 -42.22 49.74
CA ALA A 395 5.72 -41.41 50.03
C ALA A 395 6.61 -41.23 48.78
N THR A 396 6.49 -40.04 48.18
CA THR A 396 7.58 -39.26 47.57
C THR A 396 8.64 -40.06 46.80
N ASN A 397 8.30 -40.46 45.58
CA ASN A 397 9.31 -40.74 44.55
C ASN A 397 8.81 -40.13 43.23
N ILE A 398 8.85 -38.80 43.15
CA ILE A 398 8.89 -38.10 41.86
C ILE A 398 10.31 -38.30 41.36
N GLU A 399 10.62 -39.51 40.91
CA GLU A 399 11.73 -39.70 39.99
C GLU A 399 11.27 -39.00 38.70
N ASN A 400 11.69 -37.74 38.54
CA ASN A 400 11.66 -37.02 37.28
C ASN A 400 12.48 -37.83 36.27
N SER A 401 11.85 -38.86 35.68
CA SER A 401 12.35 -39.45 34.46
C SER A 401 12.13 -38.40 33.38
N PHE A 402 13.11 -37.50 33.20
CA PHE A 402 13.26 -36.75 31.98
C PHE A 402 13.46 -37.79 30.88
N SER A 403 12.35 -38.15 30.25
CA SER A 403 12.34 -39.05 29.10
C SER A 403 12.98 -38.26 27.98
N ASP A 404 14.19 -38.64 27.56
CA ASP A 404 14.95 -38.06 26.42
C ASP A 404 14.18 -38.08 25.08
N GLY A 405 12.91 -38.52 25.06
CA GLY A 405 12.05 -38.58 23.88
C GLY A 405 11.40 -37.26 23.43
N ASP A 406 11.58 -36.15 24.16
CA ASP A 406 11.02 -34.84 23.77
C ASP A 406 11.97 -34.02 22.87
N GLU A 407 13.22 -34.46 22.66
CA GLU A 407 14.21 -33.75 21.84
C GLU A 407 13.88 -33.76 20.34
N ASP A 408 13.05 -34.70 19.87
CA ASP A 408 12.77 -34.91 18.43
C ASP A 408 11.60 -34.05 17.89
N ASN A 409 10.94 -33.22 18.70
CA ASN A 409 9.74 -32.48 18.27
C ASN A 409 9.98 -31.04 17.82
N TRP A 410 11.24 -30.64 17.67
CA TRP A 410 11.59 -29.33 17.13
C TRP A 410 11.54 -29.34 15.60
N THR A 411 10.79 -28.41 15.02
CA THR A 411 10.74 -28.18 13.58
C THR A 411 11.17 -26.75 13.26
N LEU A 412 11.78 -26.57 12.09
CA LEU A 412 12.03 -25.23 11.56
C LEU A 412 10.79 -24.78 10.80
N ARG A 413 10.24 -23.62 11.17
CA ARG A 413 9.18 -22.97 10.43
C ARG A 413 9.67 -21.67 9.80
N PRO A 414 9.31 -21.39 8.55
CA PRO A 414 9.62 -20.11 7.91
C PRO A 414 8.83 -18.96 8.56
N ILE A 415 9.49 -17.82 8.74
CA ILE A 415 8.92 -16.55 9.18
C ILE A 415 9.24 -15.50 8.12
N ILE A 416 8.20 -14.83 7.61
CA ILE A 416 8.40 -13.71 6.69
C ILE A 416 8.99 -12.52 7.45
N VAL A 417 9.90 -11.79 6.83
CA VAL A 417 10.46 -10.55 7.37
C VAL A 417 10.11 -9.42 6.39
N GLU A 418 9.29 -8.47 6.84
CA GLU A 418 8.91 -7.28 6.07
C GLU A 418 9.49 -6.03 6.72
N CYS A 419 10.28 -5.26 6.00
CA CYS A 419 10.97 -4.07 6.46
C CYS A 419 10.29 -2.77 5.99
N LYS A 420 9.96 -1.89 6.94
CA LYS A 420 9.41 -0.55 6.69
C LYS A 420 10.34 0.53 7.22
N HIS A 421 10.90 1.32 6.33
CA HIS A 421 11.68 2.49 6.69
C HIS A 421 10.76 3.64 7.12
N ARG A 422 10.90 4.08 8.37
CA ARG A 422 10.11 5.17 8.95
C ARG A 422 10.93 6.45 9.03
N MET A 423 10.38 7.53 8.49
CA MET A 423 11.04 8.84 8.46
C MET A 423 11.01 9.56 9.82
N ASN A 424 10.12 9.18 10.73
CA ASN A 424 9.91 9.86 12.01
C ASN A 424 10.18 8.94 13.20
N GLU A 425 9.33 7.94 13.34
CA GLU A 425 9.34 6.98 14.44
C GLU A 425 8.69 5.67 14.01
N ALA A 426 9.01 4.59 14.73
CA ALA A 426 8.28 3.34 14.63
C ALA A 426 6.93 3.47 15.36
N LYS A 427 5.88 2.83 14.83
CA LYS A 427 4.54 2.86 15.41
C LYS A 427 4.23 1.53 16.09
N VAL A 428 3.68 1.55 17.30
CA VAL A 428 3.26 0.36 18.04
C VAL A 428 1.80 0.55 18.49
N PRO A 429 0.83 -0.20 17.95
CA PRO A 429 0.99 -1.22 16.91
C PRO A 429 1.40 -0.61 15.55
N PRO A 430 1.99 -1.40 14.64
CA PRO A 430 2.25 -0.97 13.27
C PRO A 430 0.96 -0.53 12.55
N PRO A 431 1.02 0.34 11.52
CA PRO A 431 -0.16 0.72 10.75
C PRO A 431 -0.88 -0.48 10.14
N LEU A 432 -2.22 -0.45 10.15
CA LEU A 432 -3.05 -1.54 9.63
C LEU A 432 -2.74 -1.91 8.18
N TYR A 433 -2.46 -0.93 7.32
CA TYR A 433 -2.13 -1.20 5.91
C TYR A 433 -0.82 -1.98 5.73
N ASP A 434 0.14 -1.82 6.64
CA ASP A 434 1.39 -2.61 6.63
C ASP A 434 1.10 -4.02 7.14
N GLN A 435 0.28 -4.17 8.19
CA GLN A 435 -0.15 -5.48 8.68
C GLN A 435 -0.89 -6.28 7.60
N ILE A 436 -1.82 -5.66 6.86
CA ILE A 436 -2.54 -6.31 5.75
C ILE A 436 -1.57 -6.83 4.69
N GLN A 437 -0.57 -6.02 4.30
CA GLN A 437 0.45 -6.43 3.35
C GLN A 437 1.24 -7.64 3.88
N THR A 438 1.64 -7.60 5.16
CA THR A 438 2.36 -8.69 5.81
C THR A 438 1.53 -9.97 5.90
N CYS A 439 0.26 -9.91 6.32
CA CYS A 439 -0.65 -11.07 6.36
C CYS A 439 -0.85 -11.69 4.97
N LEU A 440 -0.93 -10.86 3.94
CA LEU A 440 -1.02 -11.34 2.57
C LEU A 440 0.24 -12.15 2.18
N TYR A 441 1.44 -11.72 2.60
CA TYR A 441 2.64 -12.52 2.40
C TYR A 441 2.61 -13.83 3.18
N CYS A 442 2.09 -13.85 4.41
CA CYS A 442 1.86 -15.09 5.13
C CYS A 442 1.01 -16.08 4.31
N HIS A 443 -0.11 -15.61 3.73
CA HIS A 443 -0.94 -16.43 2.85
C HIS A 443 -0.21 -16.88 1.57
N MET A 444 0.55 -15.99 0.92
CA MET A 444 1.26 -16.33 -0.32
C MET A 444 2.37 -17.38 -0.10
N TYR A 445 3.01 -17.37 1.06
CA TYR A 445 4.07 -18.33 1.41
C TYR A 445 3.56 -19.55 2.19
N ASN A 446 2.25 -19.61 2.46
CA ASN A 446 1.63 -20.63 3.31
C ASN A 446 2.33 -20.75 4.68
N VAL A 447 2.53 -19.60 5.33
CA VAL A 447 3.10 -19.52 6.68
C VAL A 447 2.14 -18.78 7.61
N GLU A 448 2.24 -19.03 8.91
CA GLU A 448 1.33 -18.42 9.88
C GLU A 448 1.81 -17.06 10.39
N ASP A 449 3.13 -16.85 10.40
CA ASP A 449 3.78 -15.77 11.14
C ASP A 449 4.75 -14.96 10.28
N ALA A 450 4.83 -13.68 10.60
CA ALA A 450 5.78 -12.74 10.02
C ALA A 450 6.29 -11.73 11.05
N ASP A 451 7.52 -11.28 10.88
CA ASP A 451 8.10 -10.17 11.62
C ASP A 451 8.04 -8.89 10.77
N LEU A 452 7.19 -7.94 11.19
CA LEU A 452 7.12 -6.61 10.60
C LEU A 452 8.13 -5.69 11.29
N VAL A 453 9.24 -5.43 10.61
CA VAL A 453 10.39 -4.66 11.08
C VAL A 453 10.22 -3.20 10.67
N GLN A 454 10.20 -2.28 11.64
CA GLN A 454 10.20 -0.84 11.41
C GLN A 454 11.56 -0.24 11.74
N VAL A 455 12.19 0.39 10.75
CA VAL A 455 13.56 0.91 10.84
C VAL A 455 13.57 2.43 10.85
N VAL A 456 14.22 3.01 11.86
CA VAL A 456 14.46 4.45 12.02
C VAL A 456 15.96 4.68 12.16
N ARG A 457 16.55 5.46 11.25
CA ARG A 457 17.99 5.78 11.24
C ARG A 457 18.22 7.19 11.76
N ARG A 458 18.98 7.34 12.84
CA ARG A 458 19.30 8.65 13.41
C ARG A 458 20.82 8.87 13.38
N LYS A 459 21.24 10.13 13.21
CA LYS A 459 22.64 10.48 13.43
C LYS A 459 22.95 10.36 14.93
N SER A 460 24.05 9.68 15.26
CA SER A 460 24.49 9.55 16.65
C SER A 460 24.82 10.93 17.22
N LYS A 461 24.22 11.30 18.36
CA LYS A 461 24.36 12.64 18.96
C LYS A 461 25.79 12.99 19.41
N CYS A 462 26.69 12.01 19.51
CA CYS A 462 28.01 12.17 20.13
C CYS A 462 29.02 13.06 19.37
N GLN A 463 28.68 13.68 18.24
CA GLN A 463 29.62 14.49 17.44
C GLN A 463 29.29 15.98 17.37
N GLU A 464 28.18 16.43 17.94
CA GLU A 464 27.80 17.84 17.87
C GLU A 464 28.37 18.66 19.03
N GLU A 465 28.68 18.05 20.17
CA GLU A 465 29.22 18.76 21.33
C GLU A 465 30.74 19.01 21.28
N GLU A 466 31.51 18.26 20.46
CA GLU A 466 32.97 18.48 20.35
C GLU A 466 33.36 19.57 19.34
N ASN A 467 32.50 19.92 18.37
CA ASN A 467 32.84 20.92 17.35
C ASN A 467 32.58 22.38 17.79
N ASP A 468 31.78 22.60 18.84
CA ASP A 468 31.57 23.95 19.40
C ASP A 468 32.61 24.32 20.47
N ALA A 469 33.47 23.39 20.91
CA ALA A 469 34.42 23.59 22.01
C ALA A 469 35.89 23.71 21.59
N PHE A 470 36.23 23.59 20.30
CA PHE A 470 37.64 23.53 19.83
C PHE A 470 37.95 24.52 18.69
N LEU A 471 37.52 25.77 18.86
CA LEU A 471 38.10 26.94 18.18
C LEU A 471 38.92 27.74 19.21
N ASP A 472 39.96 27.13 19.78
CA ASP A 472 41.00 27.85 20.52
C ASP A 472 42.35 27.63 19.84
N ASP A 473 42.97 28.74 19.46
CA ASP A 473 44.11 28.89 18.55
C ASP A 473 45.38 28.25 19.12
N THR A 474 45.69 27.02 18.71
CA THR A 474 47.06 26.48 18.86
C THR A 474 47.54 25.83 17.57
N GLU A 475 48.25 26.66 16.79
CA GLU A 475 49.14 26.22 15.72
C GLU A 475 50.35 25.51 16.36
N ASP A 476 50.35 24.17 16.40
CA ASP A 476 51.60 23.43 16.64
C ASP A 476 51.72 22.26 15.65
N GLU A 477 52.76 22.35 14.82
CA GLU A 477 53.16 21.36 13.83
C GLU A 477 53.60 20.06 14.51
N VAL A 478 52.82 18.99 14.36
CA VAL A 478 53.32 17.63 14.63
C VAL A 478 53.05 16.72 13.45
N VAL A 479 54.11 16.48 12.68
CA VAL A 479 54.24 15.45 11.65
C VAL A 479 54.22 14.09 12.34
N GLY A 480 53.09 13.39 12.27
CA GLY A 480 52.91 12.05 12.83
C GLY A 480 52.19 11.13 11.86
N ASP A 481 52.98 10.37 11.10
CA ASP A 481 52.53 9.32 10.18
C ASP A 481 52.03 8.12 10.98
N GLY A 482 50.72 7.89 11.00
CA GLY A 482 50.09 6.94 11.93
C GLY A 482 48.70 6.49 11.53
N ASN A 483 48.65 5.53 10.59
CA ASN A 483 47.64 4.48 10.39
C ASN A 483 46.31 4.64 11.17
N ARG A 484 45.49 5.63 10.80
CA ARG A 484 44.14 5.79 11.36
C ARG A 484 43.23 4.74 10.73
N LYS A 485 43.01 3.62 11.42
CA LYS A 485 41.90 2.69 11.13
C LYS A 485 40.62 3.52 11.00
N ALA A 486 40.03 3.54 9.80
CA ALA A 486 38.75 4.19 9.54
C ALA A 486 37.71 3.60 10.49
N ARG A 487 37.45 4.29 11.60
CA ARG A 487 36.43 3.94 12.57
C ARG A 487 35.11 4.22 11.87
N SER A 488 34.49 3.16 11.34
CA SER A 488 33.20 3.24 10.67
C SER A 488 32.21 3.96 11.60
N THR A 489 31.82 5.18 11.23
CA THR A 489 30.75 5.93 11.89
C THR A 489 29.42 5.33 11.47
N THR A 490 29.15 4.10 11.90
CA THR A 490 27.84 3.47 11.69
C THR A 490 26.81 4.25 12.50
N GLY A 491 25.94 4.99 11.82
CA GLY A 491 24.83 5.70 12.45
C GLY A 491 23.96 4.73 13.26
N GLU A 492 23.35 5.24 14.34
CA GLU A 492 22.48 4.46 15.19
C GLU A 492 21.20 4.06 14.43
N THR A 493 21.07 2.76 14.16
CA THR A 493 19.89 2.20 13.51
C THR A 493 18.98 1.60 14.56
N ASN A 494 17.85 2.26 14.78
CA ASN A 494 16.82 1.81 15.71
C ASN A 494 15.80 0.95 14.97
N ILE A 495 15.64 -0.31 15.40
CA ILE A 495 14.66 -1.22 14.83
C ILE A 495 13.63 -1.66 15.87
N THR A 496 12.37 -1.61 15.47
CA THR A 496 11.22 -2.14 16.23
C THR A 496 10.63 -3.29 15.45
N VAL A 497 10.38 -4.43 16.08
CA VAL A 497 9.81 -5.61 15.42
C VAL A 497 8.49 -5.94 16.07
N THR A 498 7.47 -6.22 15.26
CA THR A 498 6.18 -6.71 15.70
C THR A 498 5.88 -8.02 14.98
N ARG A 499 5.59 -9.08 15.74
CA ARG A 499 5.10 -10.34 15.19
C ARG A 499 3.66 -10.15 14.73
N VAL A 500 3.39 -10.47 13.47
CA VAL A 500 2.06 -10.52 12.87
C VAL A 500 1.74 -11.99 12.64
N SER A 501 0.64 -12.47 13.20
CA SER A 501 0.20 -13.87 13.08
C SER A 501 -1.18 -13.95 12.46
N LEU A 502 -1.37 -14.83 11.47
CA LEU A 502 -2.69 -15.07 10.87
C LEU A 502 -3.72 -15.54 11.89
N ASN A 503 -3.27 -16.25 12.92
CA ASN A 503 -4.07 -16.87 13.97
C ASN A 503 -4.08 -16.05 15.27
N ASP A 504 -3.68 -14.77 15.24
CA ASP A 504 -3.75 -13.90 16.42
C ASP A 504 -5.23 -13.77 16.88
N PRO A 505 -5.57 -14.15 18.12
CA PRO A 505 -6.97 -14.16 18.58
C PRO A 505 -7.56 -12.75 18.74
N ILE A 506 -6.73 -11.72 18.90
CA ILE A 506 -7.16 -10.33 19.04
C ILE A 506 -7.45 -9.73 17.68
N TYR A 507 -6.54 -9.93 16.72
CA TYR A 507 -6.65 -9.30 15.40
C TYR A 507 -7.38 -10.15 14.37
N ASN A 508 -7.47 -11.46 14.58
CA ASN A 508 -8.18 -12.43 13.74
C ASN A 508 -7.97 -12.21 12.22
N HIS A 509 -6.70 -12.07 11.83
CA HIS A 509 -6.33 -11.66 10.47
C HIS A 509 -6.84 -12.63 9.41
N ASN A 510 -6.81 -13.95 9.69
CA ASN A 510 -7.31 -14.96 8.77
C ASN A 510 -8.83 -14.79 8.49
N HIS A 511 -9.62 -14.57 9.53
CA HIS A 511 -11.05 -14.30 9.37
C HIS A 511 -11.30 -13.03 8.56
N HIS A 512 -10.61 -11.92 8.88
CA HIS A 512 -10.82 -10.66 8.16
C HIS A 512 -10.32 -10.70 6.70
N TRP A 513 -9.35 -11.55 6.39
CA TRP A 513 -8.96 -11.81 5.00
C TRP A 513 -10.15 -12.34 4.20
N GLU A 514 -10.82 -13.37 4.71
CA GLU A 514 -11.95 -14.02 4.03
C GLU A 514 -13.25 -13.20 4.09
N ALA A 515 -13.60 -12.69 5.27
CA ALA A 515 -14.89 -12.04 5.51
C ALA A 515 -14.93 -10.58 5.06
N THR A 516 -13.79 -9.89 5.00
CA THR A 516 -13.74 -8.44 4.73
C THR A 516 -12.92 -8.12 3.48
N LEU A 517 -11.67 -8.58 3.41
CA LEU A 517 -10.74 -8.14 2.36
C LEU A 517 -11.09 -8.74 1.00
N LEU A 518 -11.36 -10.04 0.91
CA LEU A 518 -11.69 -10.70 -0.36
C LEU A 518 -12.98 -10.17 -1.00
N PRO A 519 -14.11 -9.99 -0.29
CA PRO A 519 -15.32 -9.38 -0.85
C PRO A 519 -15.10 -7.96 -1.37
N ARG A 520 -14.42 -7.11 -0.58
CA ARG A 520 -14.13 -5.73 -0.99
C ARG A 520 -13.20 -5.66 -2.19
N LEU A 521 -12.16 -6.49 -2.22
CA LEU A 521 -11.23 -6.56 -3.34
C LEU A 521 -11.93 -7.05 -4.61
N ALA A 522 -12.79 -8.06 -4.51
CA ALA A 522 -13.57 -8.56 -5.63
C ALA A 522 -14.56 -7.51 -6.17
N SER A 523 -15.26 -6.80 -5.28
CA SER A 523 -16.13 -5.67 -5.63
C SER A 523 -15.36 -4.55 -6.34
N PHE A 524 -14.16 -4.18 -5.85
CA PHE A 524 -13.32 -3.18 -6.51
C PHE A 524 -12.85 -3.67 -7.90
N VAL A 525 -12.51 -4.95 -8.04
CA VAL A 525 -12.13 -5.52 -9.34
C VAL A 525 -13.31 -5.48 -10.33
N ASP A 526 -14.53 -5.78 -9.89
CA ASP A 526 -15.72 -5.61 -10.73
C ASP A 526 -15.90 -4.15 -11.16
N ALA A 527 -15.68 -3.19 -10.27
CA ALA A 527 -15.69 -1.76 -10.60
C ALA A 527 -14.66 -1.41 -11.69
N VAL A 528 -13.43 -1.93 -11.60
CA VAL A 528 -12.41 -1.73 -12.64
C VAL A 528 -12.91 -2.27 -14.00
N TYR A 529 -13.49 -3.46 -14.03
CA TYR A 529 -14.02 -4.05 -15.26
C TYR A 529 -15.24 -3.29 -15.80
N ASN A 530 -16.11 -2.80 -14.92
CA ASN A 530 -17.26 -1.98 -15.29
C ASN A 530 -16.87 -0.63 -15.87
N VAL A 531 -15.85 0.03 -15.31
CA VAL A 531 -15.29 1.25 -15.88
C VAL A 531 -14.61 0.91 -17.21
N ARG A 532 -13.83 -0.18 -17.26
CA ARG A 532 -13.10 -0.57 -18.49
C ARG A 532 -14.03 -0.80 -19.69
N LYS A 533 -15.18 -1.45 -19.50
CA LYS A 533 -16.12 -1.75 -20.60
C LYS A 533 -16.96 -0.55 -21.07
N ASP A 534 -17.04 0.52 -20.26
CA ASP A 534 -17.91 1.68 -20.51
C ASP A 534 -17.09 2.90 -20.92
N ASP A 535 -17.22 3.32 -22.18
CA ASP A 535 -16.48 4.46 -22.73
C ASP A 535 -16.78 5.76 -21.97
N GLY A 536 -18.03 6.00 -21.56
CA GLY A 536 -18.43 7.20 -20.81
C GLY A 536 -17.75 7.29 -19.44
N LYS A 537 -17.69 6.16 -18.71
CA LYS A 537 -16.98 6.09 -17.42
C LYS A 537 -15.48 6.27 -17.60
N ARG A 538 -14.88 5.64 -18.62
CA ARG A 538 -13.45 5.84 -18.92
C ARG A 538 -13.14 7.29 -19.27
N PHE A 539 -13.99 7.95 -20.06
CA PHE A 539 -13.80 9.35 -20.40
C PHE A 539 -13.96 10.27 -19.19
N ARG A 540 -14.96 10.05 -18.33
CA ARG A 540 -15.11 10.79 -17.06
C ARG A 540 -13.86 10.65 -16.19
N LEU A 541 -13.38 9.42 -16.01
CA LEU A 541 -12.14 9.15 -15.27
C LEU A 541 -10.93 9.85 -15.90
N LEU A 542 -10.79 9.79 -17.22
CA LEU A 542 -9.65 10.37 -17.94
C LEU A 542 -9.62 11.89 -17.83
N MET A 543 -10.77 12.51 -17.98
CA MET A 543 -10.93 13.95 -17.87
C MET A 543 -10.60 14.41 -16.45
N ALA A 544 -11.13 13.71 -15.45
CA ALA A 544 -10.88 14.00 -14.04
C ALA A 544 -9.39 13.85 -13.64
N GLN A 545 -8.61 13.05 -14.37
CA GLN A 545 -7.15 12.89 -14.15
C GLN A 545 -6.29 13.88 -14.95
N SER A 546 -6.87 14.66 -15.86
CA SER A 546 -6.09 15.67 -16.61
C SER A 546 -5.75 16.87 -15.73
N GLU A 547 -4.47 17.25 -15.69
CA GLU A 547 -3.84 18.06 -14.62
C GLU A 547 -4.35 19.51 -14.50
N ASP A 548 -5.10 19.98 -15.48
CA ASP A 548 -5.58 21.36 -15.55
C ASP A 548 -6.91 21.59 -14.81
N ILE A 549 -7.49 20.57 -14.19
CA ILE A 549 -8.82 20.67 -13.58
C ILE A 549 -8.68 21.02 -12.09
N CYS A 550 -9.55 21.92 -11.66
CA CYS A 550 -9.78 22.41 -10.29
C CYS A 550 -10.03 21.27 -9.29
N ASP A 551 -10.20 21.60 -8.01
CA ASP A 551 -10.58 20.65 -6.95
C ASP A 551 -11.80 19.77 -7.32
N ASP A 552 -12.64 20.24 -8.25
CA ASP A 552 -13.77 19.50 -8.82
C ASP A 552 -13.36 18.21 -9.56
N ALA A 553 -12.14 18.10 -10.08
CA ALA A 553 -11.66 16.90 -10.78
C ALA A 553 -11.47 15.70 -9.84
N ASP A 554 -10.90 15.95 -8.66
CA ASP A 554 -10.72 14.90 -7.65
C ASP A 554 -12.11 14.41 -7.21
N GLU A 555 -13.04 15.34 -6.93
CA GLU A 555 -14.42 14.99 -6.55
C GLU A 555 -15.14 14.16 -7.62
N GLU A 556 -14.96 14.46 -8.91
CA GLU A 556 -15.56 13.67 -10.00
C GLU A 556 -14.98 12.24 -10.07
N SER A 557 -13.68 12.08 -9.87
CA SER A 557 -13.07 10.74 -9.82
C SER A 557 -13.61 9.91 -8.65
N TRP A 558 -13.80 10.55 -7.49
CA TRP A 558 -14.39 9.90 -6.32
C TRP A 558 -15.88 9.60 -6.50
N ARG A 559 -16.61 10.48 -7.17
CA ARG A 559 -18.02 10.27 -7.52
C ARG A 559 -18.16 9.00 -8.35
N LEU A 560 -17.34 8.83 -9.39
CA LEU A 560 -17.32 7.61 -10.20
C LEU A 560 -17.00 6.37 -9.35
N LEU A 561 -16.01 6.45 -8.45
CA LEU A 561 -15.69 5.34 -7.55
C LEU A 561 -16.83 4.96 -6.62
N TRP A 562 -17.58 5.92 -6.09
CA TRP A 562 -18.73 5.64 -5.23
C TRP A 562 -19.96 5.14 -5.98
N GLU A 563 -20.09 5.48 -7.25
CA GLU A 563 -21.11 4.88 -8.14
C GLU A 563 -20.82 3.38 -8.31
N GLU A 564 -19.55 2.99 -8.50
CA GLU A 564 -19.16 1.59 -8.70
C GLU A 564 -18.96 0.79 -7.42
N CYS A 565 -18.50 1.44 -6.34
CA CYS A 565 -18.22 0.84 -5.03
C CYS A 565 -18.88 1.65 -3.91
N PRO A 566 -20.21 1.56 -3.71
CA PRO A 566 -20.92 2.38 -2.73
C PRO A 566 -20.39 2.24 -1.30
N TRP A 567 -19.90 1.06 -0.93
CA TRP A 567 -19.34 0.77 0.40
C TRP A 567 -18.09 1.62 0.74
N LEU A 568 -17.39 2.18 -0.25
CA LEU A 568 -16.25 3.08 0.00
C LEU A 568 -16.65 4.37 0.71
N ARG A 569 -17.92 4.77 0.67
CA ARG A 569 -18.43 5.95 1.38
C ARG A 569 -18.28 5.84 2.90
N HIS A 570 -18.20 4.63 3.41
CA HIS A 570 -18.10 4.33 4.84
C HIS A 570 -16.67 4.00 5.28
N CYS A 571 -15.67 4.14 4.39
CA CYS A 571 -14.28 3.78 4.65
C CYS A 571 -13.42 5.00 4.99
N ASP A 572 -12.40 4.80 5.84
CA ASP A 572 -11.39 5.81 6.18
C ASP A 572 -10.34 5.97 5.05
N THR A 573 -10.80 6.53 3.93
CA THR A 573 -9.97 6.77 2.75
C THR A 573 -9.21 8.10 2.84
N ALA A 574 -8.19 8.28 2.00
CA ALA A 574 -7.47 9.55 1.88
C ALA A 574 -8.39 10.75 1.62
N TYR A 575 -9.48 10.55 0.89
CA TYR A 575 -10.46 11.58 0.57
C TYR A 575 -11.32 11.98 1.78
N ALA A 576 -11.76 11.01 2.58
CA ALA A 576 -12.52 11.28 3.79
C ALA A 576 -11.76 12.23 4.74
N LYS A 577 -10.43 12.07 4.83
CA LYS A 577 -9.58 12.95 5.64
C LYS A 577 -9.46 14.35 5.06
N ARG A 578 -9.35 14.50 3.74
CA ARG A 578 -9.24 15.84 3.11
C ARG A 578 -10.46 16.71 3.37
N ARG A 579 -11.67 16.14 3.45
CA ARG A 579 -12.90 16.91 3.74
C ARG A 579 -13.14 17.23 5.21
N GLN A 580 -12.41 16.58 6.13
CA GLN A 580 -12.53 16.85 7.56
C GLN A 580 -11.73 18.07 8.02
N PHE A 581 -10.82 18.57 7.17
CA PHE A 581 -10.04 19.80 7.35
C PHE A 581 -10.50 20.87 6.38
#